data_AF-A0A7S1WDS8-F1
#
_entry.id   AF-A0A7S1WDS8-F1
#
_cell.length_a   1.000
_cell.length_b   1.000
_cell.length_c   1.000
_cell.angle_alpha   90.00
_cell.angle_beta   90.00
_cell.angle_gamma   90.00
#
_symmetry.space_group_name_H-M   'P 1'
#
loop_
_entity.id
_entity.type
_entity.pdbx_description
1 polymer ?
#
loop_
_entity_poly.entity_id
_entity_poly.type
_entity_poly.pdbx_seq_one_letter_code
_entity_poly.pdbx_strand_id
1 'polypeptide(L)'
;MEKEGCNAAAIAAFKYTYSVLASGANVMIPDSTLEPVDTLPRLEELAIEVDPTLLTKTVILKLNGGLGTGMGLDKAKSLLPVTRDNSFLDLIAKQVATMRKDYKTDLSFMLMN
;
A
#
# COMPACT_ATOMS: atom_id res chain seq x y z
N MET A 1 -18.21 2.44 16.68
CA MET A 1 -17.80 3.02 15.39
C MET A 1 -18.32 4.44 15.23
N GLU A 2 -19.63 4.70 15.17
CA GLU A 2 -20.16 6.09 15.08
C GLU A 2 -19.75 6.96 16.27
N LYS A 3 -19.91 6.45 17.51
CA LYS A 3 -19.44 7.14 18.73
C LYS A 3 -17.93 7.41 18.75
N GLU A 4 -17.15 6.60 18.03
CA GLU A 4 -15.68 6.72 17.91
C GLU A 4 -15.28 7.56 16.67
N GLY A 5 -16.23 8.18 15.98
CA GLY A 5 -15.97 9.05 14.82
C GLY A 5 -15.57 8.31 13.54
N CYS A 6 -15.78 7.00 13.43
CA CYS A 6 -15.53 6.28 12.18
C CYS A 6 -16.40 6.83 11.04
N ASN A 7 -15.83 6.99 9.85
CA ASN A 7 -16.59 7.46 8.68
C ASN A 7 -17.61 6.42 8.18
N ALA A 8 -18.58 6.89 7.39
CA ALA A 8 -19.67 6.05 6.89
C ALA A 8 -19.18 4.88 6.02
N ALA A 9 -18.14 5.06 5.22
CA ALA A 9 -17.58 4.02 4.36
C ALA A 9 -16.96 2.87 5.18
N ALA A 10 -16.19 3.19 6.22
CA ALA A 10 -15.62 2.20 7.13
C ALA A 10 -16.70 1.44 7.90
N ILE A 11 -17.74 2.15 8.37
CA ILE A 11 -18.90 1.54 9.04
C ILE A 11 -19.63 0.59 8.09
N ALA A 12 -19.88 1.03 6.85
CA ALA A 12 -20.57 0.22 5.84
C ALA A 12 -19.76 -1.04 5.48
N ALA A 13 -18.46 -0.90 5.25
CA ALA A 13 -17.57 -2.02 4.97
C ALA A 13 -17.54 -3.03 6.13
N PHE A 14 -17.42 -2.54 7.37
CA PHE A 14 -17.46 -3.40 8.55
C PHE A 14 -18.79 -4.14 8.69
N LYS A 15 -19.93 -3.44 8.53
CA LYS A 15 -21.27 -4.07 8.57
C LYS A 15 -21.39 -5.17 7.51
N TYR A 16 -20.92 -4.92 6.30
CA TYR A 16 -20.90 -5.92 5.23
C TYR A 16 -20.07 -7.14 5.63
N THR A 17 -18.80 -6.96 6.00
CA THR A 17 -17.92 -8.08 6.40
C THR A 17 -18.49 -8.84 7.59
N TYR A 18 -19.08 -8.15 8.56
CA TYR A 18 -19.77 -8.79 9.69
C TYR A 18 -20.97 -9.63 9.25
N SER A 19 -21.77 -9.15 8.30
CA SER A 19 -22.90 -9.92 7.77
C SER A 19 -22.45 -11.19 7.04
N VAL A 20 -21.34 -11.14 6.31
CA VAL A 20 -20.72 -12.32 5.66
C VAL A 20 -20.24 -13.33 6.70
N LEU A 21 -19.61 -12.86 7.79
CA LEU A 21 -19.20 -13.73 8.89
C LEU A 21 -20.41 -14.38 9.57
N ALA A 22 -21.44 -13.60 9.88
CA ALA A 22 -22.62 -14.06 10.60
C ALA A 22 -23.51 -15.00 9.78
N SER A 23 -23.44 -14.96 8.45
CA SER A 23 -24.20 -15.87 7.58
C SER A 23 -23.63 -17.29 7.56
N GLY A 24 -22.42 -17.51 8.09
CA GLY A 24 -21.71 -18.78 7.99
C GLY A 24 -21.10 -19.04 6.62
N ALA A 25 -20.99 -18.00 5.77
CA ALA A 25 -20.34 -18.12 4.48
C ALA A 25 -18.88 -18.57 4.66
N ASN A 26 -18.47 -19.58 3.88
CA ASN A 26 -17.08 -19.99 3.82
C ASN A 26 -16.28 -18.99 2.99
N VAL A 27 -15.36 -18.25 3.64
CA VAL A 27 -14.48 -17.27 3.00
C VAL A 27 -13.09 -17.83 2.68
N MET A 28 -12.88 -19.13 2.92
CA MET A 28 -11.64 -19.81 2.55
C MET A 28 -11.60 -20.00 1.04
N ILE A 29 -10.41 -19.83 0.46
CA ILE A 29 -10.14 -20.07 -0.95
C ILE A 29 -9.29 -21.35 -1.02
N PRO A 30 -9.91 -22.54 -1.17
CA PRO A 30 -9.15 -23.79 -1.25
C PRO A 30 -8.47 -23.94 -2.60
N ASP A 31 -7.31 -24.60 -2.63
CA ASP A 31 -6.54 -24.86 -3.85
C ASP A 31 -7.37 -25.54 -4.95
N SER A 32 -8.36 -26.37 -4.58
CA SER A 32 -9.27 -27.03 -5.54
C SER A 32 -10.18 -26.06 -6.31
N THR A 33 -10.26 -24.80 -5.89
CA THR A 33 -11.02 -23.73 -6.58
C THR A 33 -10.12 -22.78 -7.36
N LEU A 34 -8.81 -23.06 -7.38
CA LEU A 34 -7.81 -22.24 -8.02
C LEU A 34 -7.17 -22.99 -9.18
N GLU A 35 -6.75 -22.21 -10.17
CA GLU A 35 -5.88 -22.67 -11.25
C GLU A 35 -4.62 -21.80 -11.25
N PRO A 36 -3.45 -22.37 -11.56
CA PRO A 36 -2.23 -21.58 -11.68
C PRO A 36 -2.33 -20.61 -12.86
N VAL A 37 -1.71 -19.44 -12.72
CA VAL A 37 -1.51 -18.53 -13.85
C VAL A 37 -0.21 -18.94 -14.54
N ASP A 38 -0.31 -19.50 -15.75
CA ASP A 38 0.84 -20.09 -16.44
C ASP A 38 1.89 -19.07 -16.89
N THR A 39 1.45 -17.90 -17.38
CA THR A 39 2.36 -16.86 -17.89
C THR A 39 1.88 -15.46 -17.53
N LEU A 40 2.85 -14.56 -17.35
CA LEU A 40 2.64 -13.14 -17.09
C LEU A 40 3.56 -12.31 -17.99
N PRO A 41 3.14 -11.10 -18.42
CA PRO A 41 4.02 -10.18 -19.12
C PRO A 41 5.15 -9.73 -18.19
N ARG A 42 6.35 -9.54 -18.76
CA ARG A 42 7.53 -9.06 -18.05
C ARG A 42 7.76 -7.59 -18.34
N LEU A 43 8.09 -6.81 -17.31
CA LEU A 43 8.27 -5.36 -17.43
C LEU A 43 9.39 -5.00 -18.42
N GLU A 44 10.47 -5.78 -18.40
CA GLU A 44 11.66 -5.64 -19.24
C GLU A 44 11.41 -5.94 -20.73
N GLU A 45 10.29 -6.58 -21.06
CA GLU A 45 9.89 -6.88 -22.45
C GLU A 45 8.98 -5.78 -23.03
N LEU A 46 8.54 -4.83 -22.20
CA LEU A 46 7.69 -3.73 -22.63
C LEU A 46 8.55 -2.61 -23.23
N ALA A 47 8.17 -2.16 -24.42
CA ALA A 47 8.69 -0.92 -24.99
C ALA A 47 8.03 0.27 -24.27
N ILE A 48 8.76 0.90 -23.35
CA ILE A 48 8.26 2.02 -22.53
C ILE A 48 8.93 3.31 -23.00
N GLU A 49 8.12 4.26 -23.45
CA GLU A 49 8.54 5.65 -23.60
C GLU A 49 8.30 6.40 -22.29
N VAL A 50 9.35 7.02 -21.76
CA VAL A 50 9.26 7.76 -20.49
C VAL A 50 8.63 9.13 -20.75
N ASP A 51 7.45 9.36 -20.18
CA ASP A 51 6.79 10.66 -20.16
C ASP A 51 6.65 11.19 -18.72
N PRO A 52 7.52 12.13 -18.30
CA PRO A 52 7.45 12.74 -16.97
C PRO A 52 6.12 13.44 -16.68
N THR A 53 5.37 13.87 -17.70
CA THR A 53 4.10 14.59 -17.48
C THR A 53 3.05 13.69 -16.82
N LEU A 54 3.14 12.37 -16.99
CA LEU A 54 2.25 11.40 -16.34
C LEU A 54 2.39 11.40 -14.81
N LEU A 55 3.56 11.80 -14.27
CA LEU A 55 3.76 11.92 -12.83
C LEU A 55 2.85 13.00 -12.19
N THR A 56 2.45 14.02 -12.94
CA THR A 56 1.53 15.06 -12.45
C THR A 56 0.10 14.53 -12.23
N LYS A 57 -0.23 13.38 -12.84
CA LYS A 57 -1.51 12.68 -12.69
C LYS A 57 -1.40 11.46 -11.77
N THR A 58 -0.24 11.24 -11.17
CA THR A 58 0.07 10.04 -10.38
C THR A 58 0.23 10.40 -8.90
N VAL A 59 -0.28 9.55 -8.02
CA VAL A 59 -0.06 9.63 -6.58
C VAL A 59 0.75 8.42 -6.13
N ILE A 60 1.83 8.66 -5.39
CA ILE A 60 2.51 7.61 -4.64
C ILE A 60 1.85 7.48 -3.26
N LEU A 61 1.24 6.34 -2.98
CA LEU A 61 0.72 6.00 -1.66
C LEU A 61 1.58 4.90 -1.03
N LYS A 62 2.00 5.12 0.22
CA LYS A 62 2.71 4.11 1.03
C LYS A 62 1.88 3.74 2.25
N LEU A 63 1.64 2.44 2.42
CA LEU A 63 0.97 1.88 3.59
C LEU A 63 1.92 1.96 4.80
N ASN A 64 1.45 2.56 5.89
CA ASN A 64 2.27 2.85 7.07
C ASN A 64 1.57 2.60 8.42
N GLY A 65 0.29 2.20 8.42
CA GLY A 65 -0.46 1.91 9.66
C GLY A 65 -0.22 0.53 10.27
N GLY A 66 0.60 -0.32 9.63
CA GLY A 66 0.90 -1.66 10.13
C GLY A 66 1.82 -1.63 11.35
N LEU A 67 1.38 -2.24 12.45
CA LEU A 67 2.21 -2.48 13.63
C LEU A 67 3.10 -3.71 13.39
N GLY A 68 4.39 -3.60 13.71
CA GLY A 68 5.36 -4.69 13.56
C GLY A 68 5.23 -5.77 14.65
N THR A 69 4.01 -6.13 15.06
CA THR A 69 3.75 -6.99 16.23
C THR A 69 4.39 -8.36 16.13
N GLY A 70 4.42 -8.97 14.94
CA GLY A 70 5.13 -10.24 14.70
C GLY A 70 6.66 -10.15 14.87
N MET A 71 7.22 -8.94 14.90
CA MET A 71 8.63 -8.66 15.18
C MET A 71 8.85 -8.12 16.60
N GLY A 72 7.82 -8.14 17.46
CA GLY A 72 7.89 -7.58 18.82
C GLY A 72 7.91 -6.05 18.87
N LEU A 73 7.45 -5.38 17.82
CA LEU A 73 7.44 -3.92 17.73
C LEU A 73 6.05 -3.35 18.06
N ASP A 74 6.03 -2.23 18.76
CA ASP A 74 4.84 -1.44 19.13
C ASP A 74 4.64 -0.18 18.27
N LYS A 75 5.56 0.05 17.31
CA LYS A 75 5.56 1.22 16.41
C LYS A 75 5.50 0.80 14.93
N ALA A 76 5.27 1.79 14.07
CA ALA A 76 5.31 1.62 12.63
C ALA A 76 6.66 1.04 12.18
N LYS A 77 6.60 -0.03 11.38
CA LYS A 77 7.78 -0.73 10.86
C LYS A 77 8.67 0.18 10.00
N SER A 78 8.10 1.23 9.41
CA SER A 78 8.84 2.18 8.57
C SER A 78 9.91 2.98 9.32
N LEU A 79 9.83 3.05 10.65
CA LEU A 79 10.80 3.75 11.50
C LEU A 79 12.05 2.91 11.82
N LEU A 80 12.06 1.63 11.45
CA LEU A 80 13.23 0.79 11.65
C LEU A 80 14.41 1.26 10.79
N PRO A 81 15.63 1.30 11.34
CA PRO A 81 16.84 1.58 10.57
C PRO A 81 17.08 0.45 9.55
N VAL A 82 17.39 0.84 8.32
CA VAL A 82 17.71 -0.06 7.20
C VAL A 82 19.19 0.06 6.83
N THR A 83 19.68 1.28 6.78
CA THR A 83 21.11 1.59 6.66
C THR A 83 21.56 2.39 7.87
N ARG A 84 22.88 2.64 7.99
CA ARG A 84 23.47 3.32 9.15
C ARG A 84 22.75 4.61 9.53
N ASP A 85 22.30 5.37 8.53
CA ASP A 85 21.74 6.71 8.72
C ASP A 85 20.29 6.85 8.22
N ASN A 86 19.61 5.75 7.86
CA ASN A 86 18.28 5.83 7.25
C ASN A 86 17.34 4.72 7.71
N SER A 87 16.15 5.12 8.11
CA SER A 87 14.98 4.25 8.20
C SER A 87 14.36 3.97 6.82
N PHE A 88 13.37 3.08 6.75
CA PHE A 88 12.57 2.92 5.53
C PHE A 88 11.89 4.23 5.14
N LEU A 89 11.38 4.98 6.12
CA LEU A 89 10.69 6.25 5.86
C LEU A 89 11.66 7.30 5.28
N ASP A 90 12.89 7.36 5.78
CA ASP A 90 13.93 8.25 5.24
C ASP A 90 14.24 7.93 3.77
N LEU A 91 14.35 6.63 3.44
CA LEU A 91 14.59 6.20 2.07
C LEU A 91 13.42 6.53 1.15
N ILE A 92 12.17 6.34 1.60
CA ILE A 92 10.97 6.71 0.84
C ILE A 92 10.93 8.23 0.58
N ALA A 93 11.18 9.03 1.61
CA ALA A 93 11.21 10.49 1.47
C ALA A 93 12.29 10.94 0.48
N LYS A 94 13.49 10.35 0.55
CA LYS A 94 14.58 10.62 -0.40
C LYS A 94 14.21 10.23 -1.83
N GLN A 95 13.58 9.08 -2.04
CA GLN A 95 13.11 8.65 -3.37
C GLN A 95 12.11 9.65 -3.97
N VAL A 96 11.11 10.08 -3.20
CA VAL A 96 10.12 11.07 -3.66
C VAL A 96 10.78 12.41 -3.98
N ALA A 97 11.71 12.87 -3.12
CA ALA A 97 12.44 14.11 -3.34
C ALA A 97 13.29 14.06 -4.61
N THR A 98 14.00 12.95 -4.85
CA THR A 98 14.77 12.72 -6.08
C THR A 98 13.86 12.71 -7.30
N MET A 99 12.71 12.02 -7.28
CA MET A 99 11.77 12.00 -8.40
C MET A 99 11.24 13.40 -8.74
N ARG A 100 10.82 14.18 -7.72
CA ARG A 100 10.37 15.57 -7.94
C ARG A 100 11.45 16.44 -8.56
N LYS A 101 12.70 16.28 -8.13
CA LYS A 101 13.86 17.02 -8.64
C LYS A 101 14.20 16.63 -10.09
N ASP A 102 14.35 15.33 -10.34
CA ASP A 102 14.87 14.83 -11.61
C ASP A 102 13.84 14.99 -12.73
N TYR A 103 12.56 14.78 -12.43
CA TYR A 103 11.47 14.91 -13.39
C TYR A 103 10.81 16.30 -13.39
N LYS A 104 11.19 17.20 -12.47
CA LYS A 104 10.65 18.57 -12.35
C LYS A 104 9.11 18.61 -12.28
N THR A 105 8.51 17.64 -11.60
CA THR A 105 7.06 17.52 -11.42
C THR A 105 6.67 17.59 -9.96
N ASP A 106 5.45 18.09 -9.70
CA ASP A 106 4.85 18.09 -8.37
C ASP A 106 4.19 16.72 -8.09
N LEU A 107 5.02 15.69 -7.98
CA LEU A 107 4.58 14.33 -7.70
C LEU A 107 3.85 14.28 -6.35
N SER A 108 2.60 13.85 -6.36
CA SER A 108 1.81 13.70 -5.14
C SER A 108 2.26 12.48 -4.33
N PHE A 109 2.41 12.66 -3.03
CA PHE A 109 2.83 11.59 -2.11
C PHE A 109 1.97 11.57 -0.85
N MET A 110 1.53 10.38 -0.45
CA MET A 110 0.71 10.15 0.74
C MET A 110 1.19 8.94 1.53
N LEU A 111 1.05 9.03 2.86
CA LEU A 111 1.21 7.92 3.79
C LEU A 111 -0.17 7.57 4.36
N MET A 112 -0.52 6.28 4.35
CA MET A 112 -1.71 5.77 5.04
C MET A 112 -1.28 5.25 6.41
N ASN A 113 -1.37 6.12 7.42
CA ASN A 113 -1.00 5.84 8.81
C ASN A 113 -2.13 5.17 9.59
#